data_AF-W1X869-F1
#
_entry.id   AF-W1X869-F1
#
_cell.length_a   1.000
_cell.length_b   1.000
_cell.length_c   1.000
_cell.angle_alpha   90.00
_cell.angle_beta   90.00
_cell.angle_gamma   90.00
#
_symmetry.space_group_name_H-M   'P 1'
#
loop_
_entity.id
_entity.type
_entity.pdbx_description
1 polymer ?
#
loop_
_entity_poly.entity_id
_entity_poly.type
_entity_poly.pdbx_seq_one_letter_code
_entity_poly.pdbx_strand_id
1 'polypeptide(L)'
;ETVGYDYLSRINSTIRKTIQLVQSDKIVLDDFTSNVERFVGKETQKNEEKYIHSVEDYHRLVNYLEEKLDYETTVIYHVLYI
;
A
#
# COMPACT_ATOMS: atom_id res chain seq x y z
N GLU A 1 -11.67 12.71 8.29
CA GLU A 1 -10.54 12.40 7.40
C GLU A 1 -10.06 10.98 7.68
N THR A 2 -10.05 10.11 6.68
CA THR A 2 -9.54 8.74 6.78
C THR A 2 -8.11 8.71 6.29
N VAL A 3 -7.16 8.45 7.19
CA VAL A 3 -5.74 8.32 6.85
C VAL A 3 -5.49 7.09 5.99
N GLY A 4 -4.71 7.26 4.91
CA GLY A 4 -4.40 6.20 3.96
C GLY A 4 -3.57 5.06 4.55
N TYR A 5 -3.72 3.86 3.97
CA TYR A 5 -3.02 2.64 4.41
C TYR A 5 -1.49 2.80 4.48
N ASP A 6 -0.90 3.41 3.46
CA ASP A 6 0.56 3.60 3.42
C ASP A 6 1.07 4.55 4.49
N TYR A 7 0.24 5.49 4.92
CA TYR A 7 0.57 6.41 6.00
C TYR A 7 0.63 5.67 7.34
N LEU A 8 -0.40 4.87 7.65
CA LEU A 8 -0.43 4.03 8.85
C LEU A 8 0.69 2.98 8.88
N SER A 9 0.98 2.35 7.72
CA SER A 9 2.05 1.36 7.63
C SER A 9 3.43 1.99 7.86
N ARG A 10 3.65 3.22 7.37
CA ARG A 10 4.87 3.99 7.63
C ARG A 10 5.01 4.33 9.11
N ILE A 11 3.95 4.81 9.77
CA ILE A 11 3.96 5.10 11.21
C ILE A 11 4.33 3.86 12.02
N ASN A 12 3.67 2.73 11.77
CA ASN A 12 3.97 1.49 12.47
C ASN A 12 5.42 1.03 12.27
N SER A 13 5.98 1.25 11.08
CA SER A 13 7.39 0.96 10.83
C SER A 13 8.31 1.88 11.62
N THR A 14 7.98 3.17 11.75
CA THR A 14 8.78 4.12 12.53
C THR A 14 8.78 3.74 14.01
N ILE A 15 7.62 3.44 14.59
CA ILE A 15 7.49 3.04 16.00
C ILE A 15 8.36 1.81 16.31
N ARG A 16 8.29 0.77 15.47
CA ARG A 16 9.13 -0.43 15.62
C ARG A 16 10.62 -0.12 15.59
N LYS A 17 11.06 0.69 14.62
CA LYS A 17 12.48 1.10 14.50
C LYS A 17 12.94 1.87 15.73
N THR A 18 12.10 2.75 16.27
CA THR A 18 12.41 3.49 17.50
C THR A 18 12.59 2.56 18.69
N ILE A 19 11.71 1.56 18.88
CA ILE A 19 11.87 0.57 19.97
C ILE A 19 13.15 -0.25 19.80
N GLN A 20 13.44 -0.70 18.58
CA GLN A 20 14.68 -1.43 18.29
C GLN A 20 15.93 -0.59 18.56
N LEU A 21 15.90 0.70 18.26
CA LEU A 21 16.98 1.64 18.59
C LEU A 21 17.17 1.74 20.11
N VAL A 22 16.09 1.95 20.86
CA VAL A 22 16.11 2.03 22.33
C VAL A 22 16.67 0.74 22.95
N GLN A 23 16.29 -0.43 22.42
CA GLN A 23 16.84 -1.72 22.86
C GLN A 23 18.33 -1.86 22.52
N SER A 24 18.77 -1.40 21.35
CA SER A 24 20.19 -1.37 20.96
C SER A 24 21.01 -0.48 21.90
N ASP A 25 20.43 0.61 22.37
CA ASP A 25 21.02 1.51 23.36
C ASP A 25 21.02 0.92 24.79
N LYS A 26 20.56 -0.34 24.94
CA LYS A 26 20.47 -1.09 26.20
C LYS A 26 19.55 -0.44 27.24
N ILE A 27 18.61 0.39 26.79
CA ILE A 27 17.56 0.93 27.64
C ILE A 27 16.52 -0.17 27.82
N VAL A 28 16.18 -0.45 29.08
CA VAL A 28 15.16 -1.45 29.41
C VAL A 28 13.78 -0.88 29.08
N LEU A 29 13.19 -1.39 28.01
CA LEU A 29 11.84 -1.06 27.56
C LEU A 29 11.16 -2.34 27.05
N ASP A 30 9.94 -2.57 27.50
CA ASP A 30 9.12 -3.67 27.02
C ASP A 30 8.62 -3.37 25.61
N ASP A 31 8.90 -4.27 24.66
CA ASP A 31 8.46 -4.12 23.28
C ASP A 31 6.96 -4.43 23.13
N PHE A 32 6.14 -3.39 23.22
CA PHE A 32 4.69 -3.47 23.01
C PHE A 32 4.28 -3.71 21.54
N THR A 33 5.22 -3.70 20.59
CA THR A 33 4.93 -3.89 19.15
C THR A 33 5.12 -5.32 18.67
N SER A 34 5.66 -6.19 19.54
CA SER A 34 5.98 -7.59 19.28
C SER A 34 4.74 -8.44 18.98
N ASN A 35 3.63 -8.20 19.66
CA ASN A 35 2.36 -8.95 19.51
C ASN A 35 1.28 -8.20 18.74
N VAL A 36 1.61 -7.07 18.10
CA VAL A 36 0.64 -6.31 17.31
C VAL A 36 0.51 -6.95 15.93
N GLU A 37 -0.60 -7.62 15.68
CA GLU A 37 -0.98 -8.07 14.34
C GLU A 37 -1.17 -6.85 13.43
N ARG A 38 -0.35 -6.77 12.39
CA ARG A 38 -0.50 -5.74 11.36
C ARG A 38 -1.71 -6.11 10.51
N PHE A 39 -2.75 -5.29 10.63
CA PHE A 39 -3.89 -5.30 9.69
C PHE A 39 -4.64 -6.63 9.64
N VAL A 40 -5.29 -7.00 10.76
CA VAL A 40 -6.30 -8.06 10.82
C VAL A 40 -7.26 -7.90 9.63
N GLY A 41 -7.24 -8.85 8.70
CA GLY A 41 -8.19 -8.93 7.57
C GLY A 41 -7.79 -8.26 6.25
N LYS A 42 -6.56 -7.77 6.07
CA LYS A 42 -6.09 -7.30 4.74
C LYS A 42 -4.99 -8.20 4.19
N GLU A 43 -5.32 -8.96 3.14
CA GLU A 43 -4.32 -9.71 2.39
C GLU A 43 -3.36 -8.75 1.69
N THR A 44 -2.07 -8.99 1.85
CA THR A 44 -1.04 -8.31 1.06
C THR A 44 -1.16 -8.78 -0.39
N GLN A 45 -1.43 -7.85 -1.31
CA GLN A 45 -1.42 -8.13 -2.74
C GLN A 45 -0.07 -8.74 -3.14
N LYS A 46 -0.10 -9.87 -3.85
CA LYS A 46 1.13 -10.55 -4.26
C LYS A 46 1.89 -9.69 -5.25
N ASN A 47 3.22 -9.81 -5.29
CA ASN A 47 4.03 -9.07 -6.25
C ASN A 47 3.65 -9.39 -7.71
N GLU A 48 3.22 -10.63 -7.98
CA GLU A 48 2.72 -11.04 -9.30
C GLU A 48 1.38 -10.40 -9.68
N GLU A 49 0.64 -9.83 -8.72
CA GLU A 49 -0.63 -9.16 -8.99
C GLU A 49 -0.46 -7.64 -9.15
N LYS A 50 0.76 -7.14 -8.96
CA LYS A 50 1.06 -5.70 -8.96
C LYS A 50 1.32 -5.16 -10.36
N TYR A 51 1.70 -6.01 -11.31
CA TYR A 51 2.11 -5.59 -12.65
C TYR A 51 1.20 -6.20 -13.73
N ILE A 52 1.20 -5.55 -14.88
CA ILE A 52 0.57 -6.06 -16.11
C ILE A 52 1.54 -7.08 -16.69
N HIS A 53 1.21 -8.37 -16.61
CA HIS A 53 2.11 -9.46 -17.03
C HIS A 53 1.75 -10.04 -18.38
N SER A 54 0.55 -9.77 -18.88
CA SER A 54 0.03 -10.30 -20.14
C SER A 54 -0.80 -9.27 -20.89
N VAL A 55 -1.06 -9.57 -22.18
CA VAL A 55 -1.98 -8.79 -23.01
C VAL A 55 -3.41 -8.85 -22.45
N GLU A 56 -3.77 -9.97 -21.83
CA GLU A 56 -5.07 -10.13 -21.16
C GLU A 56 -5.21 -9.18 -19.96
N ASP A 57 -4.15 -9.04 -19.15
CA ASP A 57 -4.14 -8.09 -18.03
C ASP A 57 -4.31 -6.65 -18.51
N TYR A 58 -3.72 -6.33 -19.67
CA TYR A 58 -3.89 -5.02 -20.31
C TYR A 58 -5.36 -4.77 -20.70
N HIS A 59 -6.00 -5.73 -21.38
CA HIS A 59 -7.42 -5.60 -21.75
C HIS A 59 -8.33 -5.50 -20.53
N ARG A 60 -8.05 -6.29 -19.48
CA ARG A 60 -8.77 -6.22 -18.21
C ARG A 60 -8.65 -4.84 -17.55
N LEU A 61 -7.46 -4.24 -17.59
CA LEU A 61 -7.23 -2.89 -17.06
C LEU A 61 -8.00 -1.84 -17.88
N VAL A 62 -7.94 -1.91 -19.21
CA VAL A 62 -8.66 -0.98 -20.10
C VAL A 62 -10.16 -1.03 -19.82
N ASN A 63 -10.76 -2.23 -19.78
CA ASN A 63 -12.18 -2.39 -19.50
C ASN A 63 -12.58 -1.81 -18.13
N TYR A 64 -11.77 -2.03 -17.10
CA TYR A 64 -12.01 -1.47 -15.77
C TYR A 64 -11.97 0.07 -15.77
N LEU A 65 -10.99 0.63 -16.47
CA LEU A 65 -10.87 2.08 -16.62
C LEU A 65 -12.05 2.64 -17.39
N GLU A 66 -12.48 1.99 -18.47
CA GLU A 66 -13.62 2.41 -19.27
C GLU A 66 -14.94 2.43 -18.47
N GLU A 67 -15.13 1.44 -17.57
CA GLU A 67 -16.32 1.36 -16.73
C GLU A 67 -16.34 2.41 -15.60
N LYS A 68 -15.15 2.81 -15.12
CA LYS A 68 -15.01 3.67 -13.92
C LYS A 68 -14.64 5.12 -14.23
N LEU A 69 -14.16 5.41 -15.43
CA LEU A 69 -13.84 6.77 -15.85
C LEU A 69 -15.07 7.40 -16.50
N ASP A 70 -15.56 8.47 -15.87
CA ASP A 70 -16.56 9.33 -16.47
C ASP A 70 -15.88 10.27 -17.47
N TYR A 71 -15.75 9.80 -18.72
CA TYR A 71 -15.11 10.54 -19.81
C TYR A 71 -15.87 11.81 -20.22
N GLU A 72 -17.13 11.97 -19.79
CA GLU A 72 -17.91 13.19 -20.02
C GLU A 72 -17.44 14.33 -19.10
N THR A 73 -16.93 14.03 -17.90
CA THR A 73 -16.51 15.04 -16.91
C THR A 73 -15.00 15.14 -16.71
N THR A 74 -14.23 14.10 -17.04
CA THR A 74 -12.79 14.03 -16.77
C THR A 74 -11.95 14.10 -18.04
N VAL A 75 -11.44 15.30 -18.36
CA VAL A 75 -10.45 15.52 -19.42
C VAL A 75 -9.07 15.09 -18.93
N ILE A 76 -8.83 13.78 -18.79
CA ILE A 76 -7.45 13.25 -18.67
C ILE A 76 -7.14 12.50 -19.97
N TYR A 77 -6.84 13.29 -20.99
CA TYR A 77 -6.19 12.80 -22.19
C TYR A 77 -4.69 12.60 -21.90
N HIS A 78 -4.23 11.36 -22.12
CA HIS A 78 -2.85 11.02 -22.49
C HIS A 78 -1.75 11.23 -21.43
N VAL A 79 -1.76 10.44 -20.36
CA VAL A 79 -0.51 10.15 -19.58
C VAL A 79 -0.27 8.64 -19.46
N LEU A 80 -0.71 7.86 -20.45
CA LEU A 80 -0.44 6.41 -20.54
C LEU A 80 0.51 6.06 -21.69
N TYR A 81 1.38 6.99 -22.07
CA TYR A 81 2.49 6.71 -22.97
C TYR A 81 3.74 7.46 -22.50
N ILE A 82 4.56 6.78 -21.70
CA ILE A 82 6.05 6.68 -21.71
C ILE A 82 6.46 5.89 -20.48
#